data_AF-A0A7K3ZN35-F1
#
_entry.id   AF-A0A7K3ZN35-F1
#
_cell.length_a   1.000
_cell.length_b   1.000
_cell.length_c   1.000
_cell.angle_alpha   90.00
_cell.angle_beta   90.00
_cell.angle_gamma   90.00
#
_symmetry.space_group_name_H-M   'P 1'
#
loop_
_entity.id
_entity.type
_entity.pdbx_description
1 polymer ?
#
loop_
_entity_poly.entity_id
_entity_poly.type
_entity_poly.pdbx_seq_one_letter_code
_entity_poly.pdbx_strand_id
1 'polypeptide(L)'
;MKKFPRRNKMIIYGDLLIVLQNSAGPERIVLSQVQTKINVPYDRLKVYIQDLVELGLVEDEVSCKVSEKGLRYIEEYKRVLDFVTRMGLSY
;
A
#
# COMPACT_ATOMS: atom_id res chain seq x y z
N MET A 1 24.34 9.56 4.39
CA MET A 1 23.06 8.91 4.01
C MET A 1 21.94 9.92 4.15
N LYS A 2 21.24 10.29 3.06
CA LYS A 2 20.01 11.11 3.15
C LYS A 2 18.99 10.34 4.00
N LYS A 3 18.61 10.90 5.16
CA LYS A 3 17.51 10.35 5.96
C LYS A 3 16.22 10.60 5.19
N PHE A 4 15.71 9.58 4.50
CA PHE A 4 14.34 9.65 3.99
C PHE A 4 13.41 9.85 5.20
N PRO A 5 12.44 10.78 5.13
CA PRO A 5 11.45 10.93 6.18
C PRO A 5 10.82 9.56 6.44
N ARG A 6 10.59 9.26 7.72
CA ARG A 6 9.94 8.00 8.12
C ARG A 6 8.54 8.00 7.49
N ARG A 7 8.34 7.18 6.45
CA ARG A 7 7.01 6.95 5.88
C ARG A 7 6.11 6.39 6.99
N ASN A 8 5.00 7.08 7.23
CA ASN A 8 4.01 6.65 8.21
C ASN A 8 3.29 5.39 7.68
N LYS A 9 2.81 4.52 8.58
CA LYS A 9 2.03 3.32 8.25
C LYS A 9 0.87 3.63 7.31
N MET A 10 0.17 4.76 7.50
CA MET A 10 -0.91 5.19 6.60
C MET A 10 -0.47 5.30 5.13
N ILE A 11 0.69 5.91 4.89
CA ILE A 11 1.28 6.09 3.55
C ILE A 11 1.72 4.75 2.99
N ILE A 12 2.37 3.92 3.81
CA ILE A 12 2.84 2.59 3.39
C ILE A 12 1.65 1.71 2.98
N TYR A 13 0.58 1.68 3.80
CA TYR A 13 -0.63 0.93 3.49
C TYR A 13 -1.33 1.45 2.25
N GLY A 14 -1.47 2.78 2.09
CA GLY A 14 -2.07 3.37 0.91
C GLY A 14 -1.32 3.03 -0.37
N ASP A 15 -0.01 3.21 -0.37
CA ASP A 15 0.82 2.90 -1.53
C ASP A 15 0.86 1.40 -1.82
N LEU A 16 0.87 0.54 -0.79
CA LEU A 16 0.81 -0.91 -0.95
C LEU A 16 -0.51 -1.34 -1.59
N LEU A 17 -1.64 -0.84 -1.10
CA LEU A 17 -2.95 -1.14 -1.67
C LEU A 17 -3.08 -0.66 -3.12
N ILE A 18 -2.54 0.52 -3.46
CA ILE A 18 -2.50 1.01 -4.85
C ILE A 18 -1.67 0.07 -5.73
N VAL A 19 -0.50 -0.37 -5.24
CA VAL A 19 0.35 -1.31 -5.99
C VAL A 19 -0.37 -2.65 -6.19
N LEU A 20 -0.99 -3.21 -5.15
CA LEU A 20 -1.75 -4.46 -5.23
C LEU A 20 -2.94 -4.35 -6.18
N GLN A 21 -3.69 -3.24 -6.13
CA GLN A 21 -4.80 -2.96 -7.05
C GLN A 21 -4.33 -2.95 -8.51
N ASN A 22 -3.22 -2.27 -8.80
CA ASN A 22 -2.68 -2.16 -10.16
C ASN A 22 -2.00 -3.46 -10.66
N SER A 23 -1.64 -4.36 -9.72
CA SER A 23 -1.04 -5.66 -10.02
C SER A 23 -2.06 -6.80 -10.09
N ALA A 24 -3.35 -6.54 -9.84
CA ALA A 24 -4.45 -7.49 -9.98
C ALA A 24 -4.79 -7.74 -11.47
N GLY A 25 -3.86 -8.33 -12.21
CA GLY A 25 -4.11 -8.96 -13.51
C GLY A 25 -4.46 -10.45 -13.34
N PRO A 26 -4.73 -11.18 -14.45
CA PRO A 26 -4.97 -12.63 -14.41
C PRO A 26 -3.75 -13.44 -13.95
N GLU A 27 -2.57 -12.82 -13.88
CA GLU A 27 -1.34 -13.44 -13.39
C GLU A 27 -1.13 -13.15 -11.90
N ARG A 28 -0.71 -14.18 -11.18
CA ARG A 28 -0.35 -14.18 -9.76
C ARG A 28 0.49 -12.94 -9.39
N ILE A 29 0.11 -12.22 -8.34
CA ILE A 29 0.87 -11.06 -7.86
C ILE A 29 2.30 -11.49 -7.52
N VAL A 30 3.28 -10.96 -8.24
CA VAL A 30 4.69 -11.23 -7.98
C VAL A 30 5.16 -10.29 -6.86
N LEU A 31 5.23 -10.80 -5.63
CA LEU A 31 5.64 -10.04 -4.44
C LEU A 31 6.99 -9.30 -4.60
N SER A 32 7.90 -9.79 -5.44
CA SER A 32 9.17 -9.11 -5.73
C SER A 32 9.00 -7.80 -6.51
N GLN A 33 7.96 -7.70 -7.36
CA GLN A 33 7.61 -6.45 -8.04
C GLN A 33 7.00 -5.44 -7.06
N VAL A 34 6.16 -5.91 -6.13
CA VAL A 34 5.59 -5.10 -5.05
C VAL A 34 6.69 -4.55 -4.15
N GLN A 35 7.66 -5.39 -3.79
CA GLN A 35 8.80 -5.01 -2.96
C GLN A 35 9.63 -3.89 -3.58
N THR A 36 9.90 -4.00 -4.89
CA THR A 36 10.65 -2.97 -5.64
C THR A 36 9.90 -1.63 -5.66
N LYS A 37 8.56 -1.65 -5.79
CA LYS A 37 7.74 -0.44 -5.83
C LYS A 37 7.59 0.24 -4.46
N ILE A 38 7.48 -0.53 -3.39
CA ILE A 38 7.25 0.01 -2.03
C ILE A 38 8.57 0.39 -1.34
N ASN A 39 9.72 -0.12 -1.81
CA ASN A 39 11.05 0.12 -1.26
C ASN A 39 11.14 -0.23 0.23
N VAL A 40 10.65 -1.42 0.60
CA VAL A 40 10.73 -1.98 1.95
C VAL A 40 11.38 -3.37 1.92
N PRO A 41 12.12 -3.77 2.97
CA PRO A 41 12.60 -5.14 3.09
C PRO A 41 11.45 -6.15 3.08
N TYR A 42 11.71 -7.35 2.53
CA TYR A 42 10.71 -8.40 2.37
C TYR A 42 10.02 -8.78 3.70
N ASP A 43 10.78 -8.88 4.79
CA ASP A 43 10.21 -9.20 6.11
C ASP A 43 9.21 -8.14 6.58
N ARG A 44 9.47 -6.86 6.31
CA ARG A 44 8.53 -5.78 6.62
C ARG A 44 7.32 -5.79 5.69
N LEU A 45 7.53 -6.12 4.41
CA LEU A 45 6.43 -6.25 3.46
C LEU A 45 5.43 -7.30 3.92
N LYS A 46 5.91 -8.46 4.39
CA LYS A 46 5.06 -9.52 4.96
C LYS A 46 4.24 -9.02 6.13
N VAL A 47 4.87 -8.33 7.08
CA VAL A 47 4.17 -7.73 8.23
C VAL A 47 3.09 -6.76 7.77
N TYR A 48 3.36 -5.91 6.78
CA TYR A 48 2.36 -4.97 6.27
C TYR A 48 1.22 -5.67 5.52
N ILE A 49 1.48 -6.75 4.78
CA ILE A 49 0.43 -7.53 4.13
C ILE A 49 -0.45 -8.19 5.19
N GLN A 50 0.16 -8.79 6.22
CA GLN A 50 -0.57 -9.37 7.34
C GLN A 50 -1.43 -8.32 8.05
N ASP A 51 -0.87 -7.14 8.36
CA ASP A 51 -1.63 -6.02 8.94
C ASP A 51 -2.85 -5.66 8.05
N LEU A 52 -2.68 -5.60 6.72
CA LEU A 52 -3.77 -5.29 5.79
C LEU A 52 -4.85 -6.37 5.74
N VAL A 53 -4.48 -7.65 5.90
CA VAL A 53 -5.41 -8.78 5.99
C VAL A 53 -6.18 -8.71 7.31
N GLU A 54 -5.50 -8.49 8.43
CA GLU A 54 -6.13 -8.33 9.75
C GLU A 54 -7.10 -7.13 9.79
N LEU A 55 -6.77 -6.06 9.06
CA LEU A 55 -7.65 -4.89 8.89
C LEU A 55 -8.78 -5.12 7.88
N GLY A 56 -8.80 -6.26 7.17
CA GLY A 56 -9.78 -6.59 6.14
C GLY A 56 -9.69 -5.71 4.89
N LEU A 57 -8.54 -5.11 4.62
CA LEU A 57 -8.25 -4.29 3.43
C LEU A 57 -7.77 -5.15 2.25
N VAL A 58 -7.25 -6.33 2.55
CA VAL A 58 -6.86 -7.37 1.60
C VAL A 58 -7.58 -8.67 1.99
N GLU A 59 -7.99 -9.48 1.01
CA GLU A 59 -8.74 -10.73 1.23
C GLU A 59 -7.90 -11.79 1.95
N ASP A 60 -6.68 -12.04 1.47
CA ASP A 60 -5.74 -12.99 2.09
C ASP A 60 -4.29 -12.74 1.62
N GLU A 61 -3.33 -13.33 2.31
CA GLU A 61 -1.89 -13.15 2.03
C GLU A 61 -1.44 -13.78 0.69
N VAL A 62 -2.19 -14.72 0.14
CA VAL A 62 -1.83 -15.49 -1.06
C VAL A 62 -2.35 -14.82 -2.33
N SER A 63 -3.63 -14.48 -2.36
CA SER A 63 -4.27 -13.76 -3.46
C SER A 63 -3.81 -12.31 -3.49
N CYS A 64 -3.52 -11.73 -2.31
CA CYS A 64 -3.23 -10.31 -2.12
C CYS A 64 -4.27 -9.41 -2.81
N LYS A 65 -5.51 -9.90 -2.96
CA LYS A 65 -6.59 -9.20 -3.64
C LYS A 65 -7.16 -8.13 -2.71
N VAL A 66 -7.26 -6.90 -3.23
CA VAL A 66 -7.79 -5.77 -2.47
C VAL A 66 -9.30 -5.96 -2.28
N SER A 67 -9.76 -5.87 -1.03
CA SER A 67 -11.18 -5.99 -0.69
C SER A 67 -11.94 -4.70 -1.02
N GLU A 68 -13.28 -4.72 -0.97
CA GLU A 68 -14.08 -3.48 -1.09
C GLU A 68 -13.69 -2.42 -0.06
N LYS A 69 -13.37 -2.84 1.17
CA LYS A 69 -12.89 -1.96 2.23
C LYS A 69 -11.52 -1.35 1.87
N GLY A 70 -10.64 -2.15 1.28
CA GLY A 70 -9.36 -1.69 0.75
C GLY A 70 -9.51 -0.67 -0.38
N LEU A 71 -10.46 -0.87 -1.29
CA LEU A 71 -10.76 0.08 -2.36
C LEU A 71 -11.22 1.42 -1.80
N ARG A 72 -12.13 1.41 -0.82
CA ARG A 72 -12.57 2.65 -0.12
C ARG A 72 -11.40 3.34 0.57
N TYR A 73 -10.50 2.58 1.21
CA TYR A 73 -9.28 3.16 1.81
C TYR A 73 -8.43 3.87 0.76
N ILE A 74 -8.22 3.29 -0.43
CA ILE A 74 -7.45 3.91 -1.51
C ILE A 74 -8.09 5.24 -1.93
N GLU A 75 -9.41 5.30 -2.06
CA GLU A 75 -10.13 6.52 -2.43
C GLU A 75 -9.93 7.64 -1.40
N GLU A 76 -10.16 7.36 -0.12
CA GLU A 76 -9.97 8.36 0.94
C GLU A 76 -8.50 8.76 1.08
N TYR A 77 -7.58 7.82 0.95
CA TYR A 77 -6.15 8.09 0.94
C TYR A 77 -5.79 9.08 -0.16
N LYS A 78 -6.25 8.87 -1.41
CA LYS A 78 -6.03 9.80 -2.53
C LYS A 78 -6.59 11.19 -2.24
N ARG A 79 -7.76 11.30 -1.60
CA ARG A 79 -8.33 12.60 -1.19
C ARG A 79 -7.47 13.32 -0.17
N VAL A 80 -6.94 12.60 0.82
CA VAL A 80 -6.02 13.18 1.81
C VAL A 80 -4.73 13.65 1.15
N LEU A 81 -4.14 12.84 0.26
CA LEU A 81 -2.93 13.22 -0.47
C LEU A 81 -3.15 14.46 -1.34
N ASP A 82 -4.28 14.52 -2.05
CA ASP A 82 -4.66 15.68 -2.85
C ASP A 82 -4.86 16.93 -2.00
N PHE A 83 -5.51 16.80 -0.83
CA PHE A 83 -5.63 17.88 0.13
C PHE A 83 -4.26 18.39 0.61
N VAL A 84 -3.37 17.49 1.06
CA VAL A 84 -2.01 17.82 1.52
C VAL A 84 -1.24 18.55 0.43
N THR A 85 -1.32 18.06 -0.81
CA THR A 85 -0.68 18.68 -1.99
C THR A 85 -1.22 20.08 -2.25
N ARG A 86 -2.55 20.27 -2.19
CA ARG A 86 -3.19 21.60 -2.36
C ARG A 86 -2.81 22.59 -1.27
N MET A 87 -2.47 22.12 -0.07
CA MET A 87 -1.97 22.97 1.02
C MET A 87 -0.48 23.31 0.88
N GLY A 88 0.19 22.87 -0.18
CA GLY A 88 1.62 23.11 -0.40
C GLY A 88 2.55 22.26 0.47
N LEU A 89 2.02 21.18 1.06
CA LEU A 89 2.77 20.25 1.90
C LEU A 89 3.23 19.05 1.05
N SER A 90 4.43 18.55 1.33
CA SER A 90 4.96 17.31 0.75
C SER A 90 5.00 16.19 1.79
N TYR A 91 4.88 14.93 1.33
CA TYR A 91 4.85 13.72 2.16
C TYR A 91 5.82 12.66 1.68
#